data_AF-A0A1E5RRV3-F1
#
_entry.id   AF-A0A1E5RRV3-F1
#
_cell.length_a   1.000
_cell.length_b   1.000
_cell.length_c   1.000
_cell.angle_alpha   90.00
_cell.angle_beta   90.00
_cell.angle_gamma   90.00
#
_symmetry.space_group_name_H-M   'P 1'
#
loop_
_entity.id
_entity.type
_entity.pdbx_description
1 polymer ?
#
loop_
_entity_poly.entity_id
_entity_poly.type
_entity_poly.pdbx_seq_one_letter_code
_entity_poly.pdbx_strand_id
1 'polypeptide(L)'
;MSLQGIVNTCLSNTNYTSTTAKIALSLIVINPSTWNIIARIDYRTRLFSKKIFGSKYAACYSLAVLIFSLGLIRDHTFLKGCVLEQPSVFEYLSKNSLWVPVLKALGAATFVIGQTLNLGSMYKLGIDGTYLGDYFGILKDEKLTGFPFNVCEHPMYIGSSLSFLGTAIYYGSPFGVLVSGFVRLVYQIAEQFEGPFTNMIYSKRDEQKKLDLASKQNNAEKQKSYNANKLA
;
A
#
# COMPACT_ATOMS: atom_id res chain seq x y z
N MET A 1 0.34 -38.30 -11.26
CA MET A 1 1.08 -37.14 -11.83
C MET A 1 1.91 -36.53 -10.71
N SER A 2 3.16 -36.12 -10.96
CA SER A 2 3.95 -35.38 -9.94
C SER A 2 3.32 -34.00 -9.68
N LEU A 3 3.62 -33.37 -8.53
CA LEU A 3 3.12 -32.03 -8.22
C LEU A 3 3.54 -31.01 -9.30
N GLN A 4 4.78 -31.09 -9.79
CA GLN A 4 5.25 -30.27 -10.90
C GLN A 4 4.43 -30.47 -12.18
N GLY A 5 4.10 -31.72 -12.50
CA GLY A 5 3.23 -32.04 -13.64
C GLY A 5 1.86 -31.39 -13.51
N ILE A 6 1.26 -31.47 -12.31
CA ILE A 6 -0.05 -30.86 -12.02
C ILE A 6 -0.01 -29.35 -12.21
N VAL A 7 1.02 -28.69 -11.66
CA VAL A 7 1.20 -27.24 -11.80
C VAL A 7 1.33 -26.85 -13.29
N ASN A 8 2.15 -27.58 -14.05
CA ASN A 8 2.32 -27.33 -15.48
C ASN A 8 1.00 -27.51 -16.25
N THR A 9 0.21 -28.53 -15.92
CA THR A 9 -1.12 -28.75 -16.52
C THR A 9 -2.09 -27.61 -16.19
N CYS A 10 -2.08 -27.10 -14.96
CA CYS A 10 -2.93 -25.95 -14.60
C CYS A 10 -2.54 -24.69 -15.38
N LEU A 11 -1.23 -24.44 -15.53
CA LEU A 11 -0.71 -23.28 -16.24
C LEU A 11 -0.96 -23.36 -17.76
N SER A 12 -0.87 -24.55 -18.35
CA SER A 12 -1.19 -24.76 -19.76
C SER A 12 -2.67 -24.56 -20.06
N ASN A 13 -3.53 -24.89 -19.09
CA ASN A 13 -5.00 -24.77 -19.21
C ASN A 13 -5.57 -23.46 -18.65
N THR A 14 -4.69 -22.54 -18.22
CA THR A 14 -5.11 -21.23 -17.72
C THR A 14 -5.79 -20.43 -18.82
N ASN A 15 -6.95 -19.83 -18.51
CA ASN A 15 -7.67 -18.98 -19.44
C ASN A 15 -7.12 -17.55 -19.42
N TYR A 16 -6.09 -17.29 -20.23
CA TYR A 16 -5.49 -15.96 -20.42
C TYR A 16 -6.41 -14.95 -21.11
N THR A 17 -7.53 -15.42 -21.71
CA THR A 17 -8.48 -14.53 -22.37
C THR A 17 -9.54 -13.96 -21.42
N SER A 18 -9.65 -14.49 -20.19
CA SER A 18 -10.64 -14.07 -19.18
C SER A 18 -10.65 -12.55 -19.00
N THR A 19 -11.82 -11.96 -19.25
CA THR A 19 -12.05 -10.53 -19.04
C THR A 19 -11.86 -10.15 -17.57
N THR A 20 -12.35 -10.99 -16.64
CA THR A 20 -12.20 -10.76 -15.20
C THR A 20 -10.73 -10.72 -14.79
N ALA A 21 -9.92 -11.67 -15.30
CA ALA A 21 -8.48 -11.71 -15.03
C ALA A 21 -7.75 -10.48 -15.58
N LYS A 22 -8.10 -10.04 -16.79
CA LYS A 22 -7.54 -8.81 -17.38
C LYS A 22 -7.88 -7.58 -16.56
N ILE A 23 -9.14 -7.45 -16.10
CA ILE A 23 -9.55 -6.36 -15.21
C ILE A 23 -8.73 -6.38 -13.91
N ALA A 24 -8.53 -7.55 -13.30
CA ALA A 24 -7.72 -7.68 -12.09
C ALA A 24 -6.28 -7.20 -12.32
N LEU A 25 -5.63 -7.66 -13.39
CA LEU A 25 -4.27 -7.24 -13.76
C LEU A 25 -4.17 -5.73 -14.02
N SER A 26 -5.15 -5.16 -14.73
CA SER A 26 -5.21 -3.71 -14.94
C SER A 26 -5.37 -2.95 -13.62
N LEU A 27 -6.26 -3.39 -12.72
CA LEU A 27 -6.48 -2.75 -11.43
C LEU A 27 -5.28 -2.87 -10.48
N ILE A 28 -4.50 -3.95 -10.57
CA ILE A 28 -3.24 -4.11 -9.83
C ILE A 28 -2.26 -2.98 -10.18
N VAL A 29 -2.22 -2.53 -11.44
CA VAL A 29 -1.37 -1.41 -11.90
C VAL A 29 -2.04 -0.05 -11.67
N ILE A 30 -3.32 0.07 -12.03
CA ILE A 30 -4.07 1.33 -11.98
C ILE A 30 -4.13 1.84 -10.55
N ASN A 31 -4.44 0.98 -9.58
CA ASN A 31 -4.63 1.42 -8.20
C ASN A 31 -3.39 2.17 -7.66
N PRO A 32 -2.16 1.59 -7.66
CA PRO A 32 -0.95 2.29 -7.26
C PRO A 32 -0.59 3.52 -8.07
N SER A 33 -0.92 3.50 -9.36
CA SER A 33 -0.73 4.66 -10.23
C SER A 33 -1.66 5.80 -9.84
N THR A 34 -2.93 5.51 -9.53
CA THR A 34 -3.95 6.49 -9.17
C THR A 34 -3.55 7.28 -7.94
N TRP A 35 -3.16 6.62 -6.84
CA TRP A 35 -2.80 7.36 -5.63
C TRP A 35 -1.50 8.15 -5.79
N ASN A 36 -0.49 7.58 -6.45
CA ASN A 36 0.76 8.29 -6.72
C ASN A 36 0.53 9.55 -7.57
N ILE A 37 -0.29 9.45 -8.61
CA ILE A 37 -0.57 10.57 -9.52
C ILE A 37 -1.41 11.64 -8.82
N ILE A 38 -2.56 11.27 -8.24
CA ILE A 38 -3.48 12.24 -7.64
C ILE A 38 -2.83 12.97 -6.48
N ALA A 39 -2.15 12.25 -5.58
CA ALA A 39 -1.48 12.86 -4.43
C ALA A 39 -0.39 13.84 -4.86
N ARG A 40 0.40 13.53 -5.90
CA ARG A 40 1.43 14.43 -6.43
C ARG A 40 0.86 15.65 -7.15
N ILE A 41 -0.23 15.48 -7.89
CA ILE A 41 -0.95 16.59 -8.51
C ILE A 41 -1.41 17.54 -7.41
N ASP A 42 -2.02 17.02 -6.34
CA ASP A 42 -2.45 17.88 -5.24
C ASP A 42 -1.28 18.55 -4.53
N TYR A 43 -0.19 17.82 -4.27
CA TYR A 43 1.00 18.39 -3.63
C TYR A 43 1.56 19.59 -4.40
N ARG A 44 1.62 19.51 -5.74
CA ARG A 44 2.18 20.57 -6.59
C ARG A 44 1.21 21.72 -6.86
N THR A 45 -0.07 21.41 -7.10
CA THR A 45 -1.04 22.40 -7.60
C THR A 45 -2.04 22.86 -6.56
N ARG A 46 -2.18 22.12 -5.45
CA ARG A 46 -3.22 22.28 -4.42
C ARG A 46 -4.63 22.31 -5.00
N LEU A 47 -4.85 21.61 -6.11
CA LEU A 47 -6.12 21.59 -6.82
C LEU A 47 -7.25 21.02 -5.96
N PHE A 48 -7.04 19.86 -5.35
CA PHE A 48 -8.06 19.20 -4.53
C PHE A 48 -8.13 19.83 -3.14
N SER A 49 -7.00 19.95 -2.45
CA SER A 49 -6.94 20.45 -1.07
C SER A 49 -7.36 21.90 -0.90
N LYS A 50 -7.17 22.78 -1.90
CA LYS A 50 -7.56 24.19 -1.81
C LYS A 50 -8.70 24.58 -2.75
N LYS A 51 -8.68 24.18 -4.02
CA LYS A 51 -9.64 24.71 -5.00
C LYS A 51 -10.97 23.96 -5.02
N ILE A 52 -10.93 22.62 -4.94
CA ILE A 52 -12.14 21.79 -5.05
C ILE A 52 -12.80 21.62 -3.68
N PHE A 53 -12.04 21.15 -2.68
CA PHE A 53 -12.60 20.82 -1.36
C PHE A 53 -12.44 21.92 -0.32
N GLY A 54 -11.47 22.83 -0.50
CA GLY A 54 -11.12 23.84 0.53
C GLY A 54 -10.59 23.26 1.84
N SER A 55 -10.35 21.94 1.92
CA SER A 55 -9.84 21.25 3.11
C SER A 55 -8.90 20.11 2.73
N LYS A 56 -7.72 20.08 3.36
CA LYS A 56 -6.73 19.01 3.19
C LYS A 56 -7.24 17.63 3.64
N TYR A 57 -8.06 17.60 4.69
CA TYR A 57 -8.64 16.36 5.21
C TYR A 57 -9.71 15.83 4.27
N ALA A 58 -10.59 16.70 3.77
CA ALA A 58 -11.61 16.29 2.80
C ALA A 58 -10.96 15.71 1.54
N ALA A 59 -9.94 16.39 0.97
CA ALA A 59 -9.22 15.89 -0.20
C ALA A 59 -8.53 14.54 0.06
N CYS A 60 -7.84 14.38 1.19
CA CYS A 60 -7.18 13.13 1.56
C CYS A 60 -8.19 11.99 1.76
N TYR A 61 -9.31 12.24 2.45
CA TYR A 61 -10.32 11.20 2.73
C TYR A 61 -11.12 10.85 1.47
N SER A 62 -11.36 11.80 0.55
CA SER A 62 -11.90 11.49 -0.77
C SER A 62 -10.97 10.59 -1.58
N LEU A 63 -9.66 10.85 -1.54
CA LEU A 63 -8.67 9.95 -2.15
C LEU A 63 -8.66 8.58 -1.46
N ALA A 64 -8.76 8.52 -0.12
CA ALA A 64 -8.85 7.28 0.63
C ALA A 64 -10.04 6.42 0.19
N VAL A 65 -11.23 7.00 0.05
CA VAL A 65 -12.43 6.31 -0.44
C VAL A 65 -12.21 5.77 -1.85
N LEU A 66 -11.58 6.56 -2.74
CA LEU A 66 -11.27 6.13 -4.10
C LEU A 66 -10.31 4.92 -4.11
N ILE A 67 -9.19 5.01 -3.39
CA ILE A 67 -8.17 3.96 -3.33
C ILE A 67 -8.75 2.68 -2.73
N PHE A 68 -9.49 2.82 -1.63
CA PHE A 68 -10.12 1.68 -0.96
C PHE A 68 -11.14 0.99 -1.87
N SER A 69 -11.99 1.77 -2.54
CA SER A 69 -12.99 1.22 -3.48
C SER A 69 -12.34 0.51 -4.66
N LEU A 70 -11.30 1.10 -5.26
CA LEU A 70 -10.50 0.44 -6.30
C LEU A 70 -9.82 -0.83 -5.77
N GLY A 71 -9.38 -0.82 -4.51
CA GLY A 71 -8.84 -1.98 -3.81
C GLY A 71 -9.85 -3.12 -3.68
N LEU A 72 -11.08 -2.83 -3.24
CA LEU A 72 -12.13 -3.84 -3.14
C LEU A 72 -12.45 -4.48 -4.49
N ILE A 73 -12.56 -3.67 -5.56
CA ILE A 73 -12.84 -4.18 -6.91
C ILE A 73 -11.66 -5.03 -7.41
N ARG A 74 -10.42 -4.56 -7.19
CA ARG A 74 -9.20 -5.31 -7.54
C ARG A 74 -9.15 -6.66 -6.84
N ASP A 75 -9.41 -6.70 -5.54
CA ASP A 75 -9.30 -7.92 -4.74
C ASP A 75 -10.41 -8.92 -5.13
N HIS A 76 -11.63 -8.42 -5.37
CA HIS A 76 -12.74 -9.23 -5.87
C HIS A 76 -12.43 -9.81 -7.26
N THR A 77 -11.96 -8.99 -8.19
CA THR A 77 -11.64 -9.43 -9.56
C THR A 77 -10.43 -10.36 -9.60
N PHE A 78 -9.45 -10.18 -8.72
CA PHE A 78 -8.35 -11.12 -8.54
C PHE A 78 -8.85 -12.48 -8.05
N LEU A 79 -9.62 -12.50 -6.96
CA LEU A 79 -10.17 -13.75 -6.42
C LEU A 79 -11.01 -14.46 -7.48
N LYS A 80 -11.88 -13.74 -8.18
CA LYS A 80 -12.74 -14.33 -9.20
C LYS A 80 -11.92 -14.80 -10.43
N GLY A 81 -11.26 -13.88 -11.11
CA GLY A 81 -10.66 -14.13 -12.44
C GLY A 81 -9.28 -14.77 -12.43
N CYS A 82 -8.47 -14.53 -11.38
CA CYS A 82 -7.12 -15.08 -11.28
C CYS A 82 -7.03 -16.32 -10.40
N VAL A 83 -8.05 -16.59 -9.58
CA VAL A 83 -8.03 -17.68 -8.61
C VAL A 83 -9.16 -18.69 -8.86
N LEU A 84 -10.42 -18.29 -8.75
CA LEU A 84 -11.56 -19.22 -8.77
C LEU A 84 -11.97 -19.69 -10.18
N GLU A 85 -11.83 -18.85 -11.20
CA GLU A 85 -12.13 -19.18 -12.60
C GLU A 85 -10.98 -19.95 -13.30
N GLN A 86 -9.85 -20.17 -12.61
CA GLN A 86 -8.65 -20.79 -13.17
C GLN A 86 -8.46 -22.20 -12.64
N PRO A 87 -7.78 -23.10 -13.38
CA PRO A 87 -7.55 -24.47 -12.93
C PRO A 87 -6.84 -24.51 -11.57
N SER A 88 -7.40 -25.28 -10.64
CA SER A 88 -6.80 -25.50 -9.32
C SER A 88 -6.01 -26.81 -9.29
N VAL A 89 -4.85 -26.80 -8.63
CA VAL A 89 -4.07 -28.03 -8.38
C VAL A 89 -4.88 -29.06 -7.59
N PHE A 90 -5.88 -28.63 -6.81
CA PHE A 90 -6.74 -29.52 -6.03
C PHE A 90 -7.66 -30.39 -6.90
N GLU A 91 -7.94 -30.00 -8.15
CA GLU A 91 -8.72 -30.80 -9.09
C GLU A 91 -7.98 -32.07 -9.53
N TYR A 92 -6.64 -32.03 -9.52
CA TYR A 92 -5.77 -33.11 -9.98
C TYR A 92 -5.15 -33.93 -8.84
N LEU A 93 -5.27 -33.44 -7.61
CA LEU A 93 -4.79 -34.15 -6.43
C LEU A 93 -5.83 -35.19 -5.99
N SER A 94 -5.35 -36.36 -5.55
CA SER A 94 -6.22 -37.37 -4.94
C SER A 94 -6.94 -36.80 -3.72
N LYS A 95 -8.20 -37.21 -3.50
CA LYS A 95 -9.00 -36.79 -2.33
C LYS A 95 -8.31 -37.04 -0.99
N ASN A 96 -7.48 -38.07 -0.91
CA ASN A 96 -6.73 -38.44 0.30
C ASN A 96 -5.32 -37.80 0.35
N SER A 97 -5.02 -36.87 -0.56
CA SER A 97 -3.72 -36.21 -0.63
C SER A 97 -3.51 -35.27 0.56
N LEU A 98 -2.43 -35.48 1.30
CA LEU A 98 -1.99 -34.59 2.37
C LEU A 98 -1.66 -33.16 1.87
N TRP A 99 -1.43 -32.98 0.57
CA TRP A 99 -1.13 -31.67 -0.01
C TRP A 99 -2.29 -30.69 0.07
N VAL A 100 -3.55 -31.16 0.04
CA VAL A 100 -4.72 -30.28 0.12
C VAL A 100 -4.78 -29.53 1.46
N PRO A 101 -4.79 -30.20 2.63
CA PRO A 101 -4.80 -29.49 3.92
C PRO A 101 -3.50 -28.71 4.16
N VAL A 102 -2.34 -29.19 3.71
CA VAL A 102 -1.06 -28.49 3.87
C VAL A 102 -1.06 -27.15 3.12
N LEU A 103 -1.48 -27.15 1.84
CA LEU A 103 -1.53 -25.91 1.05
C LEU A 103 -2.58 -24.95 1.60
N LYS A 104 -3.74 -25.43 2.03
CA LYS A 104 -4.74 -24.58 2.69
C LYS A 104 -4.21 -23.94 3.97
N ALA A 105 -3.56 -24.72 4.84
CA ALA A 105 -2.96 -24.20 6.06
C ALA A 105 -1.87 -23.15 5.76
N LEU A 106 -0.99 -23.43 4.79
CA LEU A 106 0.05 -22.50 4.35
C LEU A 106 -0.54 -21.21 3.78
N GLY A 107 -1.54 -21.31 2.91
CA GLY A 107 -2.23 -20.17 2.32
C GLY A 107 -2.92 -19.31 3.38
N ALA A 108 -3.62 -19.94 4.32
CA ALA A 108 -4.27 -19.25 5.44
C ALA A 108 -3.26 -18.53 6.35
N ALA A 109 -2.17 -19.21 6.72
CA ALA A 109 -1.11 -18.61 7.54
C ALA A 109 -0.47 -17.40 6.82
N THR A 110 -0.16 -17.54 5.53
CA THR A 110 0.40 -16.46 4.70
C THR A 110 -0.55 -15.27 4.63
N PHE A 111 -1.84 -15.51 4.43
CA PHE A 111 -2.87 -14.47 4.42
C PHE A 111 -2.98 -13.75 5.78
N VAL A 112 -2.99 -14.50 6.88
CA VAL A 112 -3.06 -13.93 8.24
C VAL A 112 -1.84 -13.05 8.54
N ILE A 113 -0.63 -13.48 8.15
CA ILE A 113 0.57 -12.66 8.27
C ILE A 113 0.41 -11.36 7.46
N GLY A 114 -0.07 -11.47 6.21
CA GLY A 114 -0.32 -10.32 5.35
C GLY A 114 -1.29 -9.31 5.97
N GLN A 115 -2.43 -9.80 6.47
CA GLN A 115 -3.44 -8.98 7.13
C GLN A 115 -2.93 -8.37 8.45
N THR A 116 -2.11 -9.08 9.21
CA THR A 116 -1.51 -8.55 10.44
C THR A 116 -0.63 -7.34 10.14
N LEU A 117 0.18 -7.40 9.07
CA LEU A 117 0.98 -6.26 8.62
C LEU A 117 0.09 -5.11 8.14
N ASN A 118 -0.94 -5.38 7.33
CA ASN A 118 -1.85 -4.36 6.81
C ASN A 118 -2.59 -3.63 7.93
N LEU A 119 -3.25 -4.38 8.82
CA LEU A 119 -4.02 -3.83 9.92
C LEU A 119 -3.14 -3.15 10.96
N GLY A 120 -1.97 -3.72 11.26
CA GLY A 120 -0.99 -3.08 12.14
C GLY A 120 -0.49 -1.75 11.58
N SER A 121 -0.23 -1.69 10.26
CA SER A 121 0.19 -0.46 9.57
C SER A 121 -0.90 0.58 9.65
N MET A 122 -2.13 0.21 9.28
CA MET A 122 -3.28 1.12 9.30
C MET A 122 -3.60 1.62 10.71
N TYR A 123 -3.46 0.78 11.73
CA TYR A 123 -3.63 1.17 13.13
C TYR A 123 -2.63 2.24 13.58
N LYS A 124 -1.35 2.13 13.18
CA LYS A 124 -0.31 3.11 13.53
C LYS A 124 -0.36 4.37 12.66
N LEU A 125 -0.68 4.21 11.39
CA LEU A 125 -0.73 5.31 10.43
C LEU A 125 -2.01 6.13 10.56
N GLY A 126 -3.13 5.52 10.93
CA GLY A 126 -4.44 6.12 10.72
C GLY A 126 -4.81 6.20 9.24
N ILE A 127 -5.99 6.74 8.94
CA ILE A 127 -6.46 6.89 7.56
C ILE A 127 -5.58 7.86 6.78
N ASP A 128 -5.23 9.00 7.39
CA ASP A 128 -4.38 10.02 6.79
C ASP A 128 -2.98 9.49 6.46
N GLY A 129 -2.34 8.78 7.39
CA GLY A 129 -1.04 8.17 7.12
C GLY A 129 -1.08 7.03 6.09
N THR A 130 -2.21 6.32 5.99
CA THR A 130 -2.38 5.20 5.05
C THR A 130 -2.62 5.68 3.62
N TYR A 131 -3.35 6.79 3.46
CA TYR A 131 -3.80 7.27 2.16
C TYR A 131 -3.13 8.60 1.76
N LEU A 132 -1.81 8.67 1.97
CA LEU A 132 -0.92 9.74 1.48
C LEU A 132 -1.26 11.15 2.00
N GLY A 133 -1.73 11.26 3.24
CA GLY A 133 -2.08 12.54 3.88
C GLY A 133 -0.94 13.57 3.89
N ASP A 134 0.31 13.11 3.90
CA ASP A 134 1.51 13.93 3.84
C ASP A 134 1.61 14.74 2.53
N TYR A 135 1.12 14.20 1.41
CA TYR A 135 1.04 14.91 0.13
C TYR A 135 0.03 16.08 0.20
N PHE A 136 -1.00 15.94 1.04
CA PHE A 136 -1.97 16.99 1.32
C PHE A 136 -1.52 17.95 2.45
N GLY A 137 -0.34 17.73 3.04
CA GLY A 137 0.17 18.52 4.16
C GLY A 137 -0.38 18.12 5.54
N ILE A 138 -0.78 16.85 5.69
CA ILE A 138 -1.12 16.21 6.96
C ILE A 138 0.11 15.37 7.36
N LEU A 139 1.05 16.01 8.04
CA LEU A 139 2.34 15.40 8.39
C LEU A 139 2.27 14.85 9.81
N LYS A 140 2.76 13.62 10.00
CA LYS A 140 3.01 13.09 11.35
C LYS A 140 4.19 13.81 11.97
N ASP A 141 4.25 13.89 13.29
CA ASP A 141 5.39 14.52 13.97
C ASP A 141 6.62 13.61 13.97
N GLU A 142 6.43 12.33 14.28
CA GLU A 142 7.50 11.36 14.43
C GLU A 142 7.42 10.24 13.39
N LYS A 143 8.59 9.71 13.03
CA LYS A 143 8.68 8.51 12.18
C LYS A 143 8.20 7.30 12.99
N LEU A 144 7.36 6.47 12.37
CA LEU A 144 6.90 5.24 13.00
C LEU A 144 8.04 4.21 13.04
N THR A 145 8.40 3.79 14.24
CA THR A 145 9.48 2.81 14.49
C THR A 145 9.00 1.55 15.19
N GLY A 146 7.75 1.50 15.65
CA GLY A 146 7.16 0.30 16.26
C GLY A 146 6.55 -0.66 15.22
N PHE A 147 6.06 -1.81 15.69
CA PHE A 147 5.39 -2.79 14.83
C PHE A 147 4.24 -2.16 14.02
N PRO A 148 4.12 -2.46 12.71
CA PRO A 148 4.96 -3.37 11.91
C PRO A 148 6.21 -2.76 11.24
N PHE A 149 6.48 -1.47 11.45
CA PHE A 149 7.56 -0.73 10.80
C PHE A 149 8.98 -1.09 11.31
N ASN A 150 9.09 -1.75 12.47
CA ASN A 150 10.37 -2.34 12.92
C ASN A 150 10.72 -3.66 12.22
N VAL A 151 9.76 -4.32 11.58
CA VAL A 151 9.96 -5.62 10.92
C VAL A 151 10.31 -5.43 9.45
N CYS A 152 9.67 -4.49 8.77
CA CYS A 152 9.96 -4.13 7.39
C CYS A 152 9.60 -2.66 7.12
N GLU A 153 10.25 -2.05 6.13
CA GLU A 153 10.11 -0.62 5.84
C GLU A 153 8.72 -0.25 5.30
N HIS A 154 8.15 -1.13 4.46
CA HIS A 154 6.87 -0.92 3.79
C HIS A 154 5.87 -2.06 4.10
N PRO A 155 5.41 -2.16 5.36
CA PRO A 155 4.63 -3.30 5.82
C PRO A 155 3.29 -3.49 5.10
N MET A 156 2.69 -2.42 4.58
CA MET A 156 1.42 -2.50 3.85
C MET A 156 1.57 -3.09 2.44
N TYR A 157 2.67 -2.77 1.74
CA TYR A 157 2.97 -3.33 0.43
C TYR A 157 3.33 -4.82 0.54
N ILE A 158 4.14 -5.18 1.55
CA ILE A 158 4.46 -6.58 1.86
C ILE A 158 3.21 -7.33 2.30
N GLY A 159 2.44 -6.76 3.24
CA GLY A 159 1.23 -7.36 3.79
C GLY A 159 0.20 -7.67 2.71
N SER A 160 -0.07 -6.70 1.84
CA SER A 160 -0.94 -6.89 0.68
C SER A 160 -0.40 -7.97 -0.26
N SER A 161 0.89 -7.96 -0.62
CA SER A 161 1.48 -9.02 -1.47
C SER A 161 1.28 -10.42 -0.88
N LEU A 162 1.44 -10.57 0.45
CA LEU A 162 1.20 -11.82 1.16
C LEU A 162 -0.27 -12.22 1.18
N SER A 163 -1.20 -11.26 1.30
CA SER A 163 -2.64 -11.55 1.23
C SER A 163 -3.05 -12.10 -0.14
N PHE A 164 -2.51 -11.56 -1.25
CA PHE A 164 -2.72 -12.11 -2.59
C PHE A 164 -2.15 -13.53 -2.71
N LEU A 165 -0.89 -13.71 -2.30
CA LEU A 165 -0.21 -15.00 -2.36
C LEU A 165 -0.91 -16.07 -1.52
N GLY A 166 -1.26 -15.73 -0.28
CA GLY A 166 -1.96 -16.61 0.64
C GLY A 166 -3.32 -17.06 0.10
N THR A 167 -4.08 -16.14 -0.50
CA THR A 167 -5.34 -16.45 -1.17
C THR A 167 -5.13 -17.42 -2.34
N ALA A 168 -4.15 -17.16 -3.22
CA ALA A 168 -3.87 -18.03 -4.36
C ALA A 168 -3.46 -19.46 -3.93
N ILE A 169 -2.61 -19.57 -2.90
CA ILE A 169 -2.19 -20.86 -2.32
C ILE A 169 -3.38 -21.58 -1.67
N TYR A 170 -4.22 -20.85 -0.92
CA TYR A 170 -5.37 -21.41 -0.20
C TYR A 170 -6.37 -22.07 -1.15
N TYR A 171 -6.58 -21.49 -2.33
CA TYR A 171 -7.44 -22.03 -3.38
C TYR A 171 -6.69 -22.91 -4.39
N GLY A 172 -5.38 -23.06 -4.24
CA GLY A 172 -4.55 -23.91 -5.09
C GLY A 172 -4.45 -23.42 -6.54
N SER A 173 -4.50 -22.11 -6.79
CA SER A 173 -4.43 -21.53 -8.15
C SER A 173 -2.98 -21.16 -8.53
N PRO A 174 -2.32 -21.87 -9.47
CA PRO A 174 -0.97 -21.51 -9.91
C PRO A 174 -0.92 -20.17 -10.64
N PHE A 175 -1.94 -19.85 -11.45
CA PHE A 175 -2.03 -18.53 -12.10
C PHE A 175 -2.14 -17.41 -11.05
N GLY A 176 -2.95 -17.61 -10.01
CA GLY A 176 -3.06 -16.66 -8.90
C GLY A 176 -1.72 -16.43 -8.18
N VAL A 177 -0.90 -17.47 -8.05
CA VAL A 177 0.46 -17.36 -7.48
C VAL A 177 1.36 -16.49 -8.38
N LEU A 178 1.33 -16.70 -9.70
CA LEU A 178 2.07 -15.84 -10.65
C LEU A 178 1.60 -14.38 -10.57
N VAL A 179 0.28 -14.16 -10.53
CA VAL A 179 -0.29 -12.81 -10.41
C VAL A 179 0.08 -12.17 -9.06
N SER A 180 0.20 -12.95 -7.98
CA SER A 180 0.68 -12.43 -6.69
C SER A 180 2.15 -11.97 -6.75
N GLY A 181 2.99 -12.66 -7.53
CA GLY A 181 4.34 -12.19 -7.86
C GLY A 181 4.32 -10.88 -8.65
N PHE A 182 3.39 -10.74 -9.59
CA PHE A 182 3.18 -9.49 -10.33
C PHE A 182 2.73 -8.34 -9.41
N VAL A 183 1.84 -8.59 -8.45
CA VAL A 183 1.47 -7.61 -7.42
C VAL A 183 2.70 -7.12 -6.67
N ARG A 184 3.57 -8.02 -6.21
CA ARG A 184 4.81 -7.66 -5.50
C ARG A 184 5.72 -6.77 -6.36
N LEU A 185 5.86 -7.09 -7.65
CA LEU A 185 6.65 -6.32 -8.59
C LEU A 185 6.09 -4.90 -8.77
N VAL A 186 4.78 -4.77 -9.02
CA VAL A 186 4.12 -3.47 -9.18
C VAL A 186 4.27 -2.61 -7.92
N TYR A 187 4.10 -3.20 -6.74
CA TYR A 187 4.31 -2.49 -5.48
C TYR A 187 5.76 -2.09 -5.26
N GLN A 188 6.73 -2.92 -5.64
CA GLN A 188 8.15 -2.56 -5.58
C GLN A 188 8.46 -1.34 -6.46
N ILE A 189 7.84 -1.26 -7.65
CA ILE A 189 7.98 -0.09 -8.53
C ILE A 189 7.32 1.13 -7.89
N ALA A 190 6.12 0.99 -7.32
CA ALA A 190 5.43 2.09 -6.64
C ALA A 190 6.26 2.65 -5.47
N GLU A 191 6.88 1.78 -4.66
CA GLU A 191 7.78 2.14 -3.56
C GLU A 191 8.94 3.03 -4.02
N GLN A 192 9.56 2.73 -5.18
CA GLN A 192 10.67 3.52 -5.72
C GLN A 192 10.28 4.96 -6.07
N PHE A 193 9.00 5.20 -6.37
CA PHE A 193 8.49 6.54 -6.57
C PHE A 193 8.10 7.19 -5.25
N GLU A 194 7.34 6.48 -4.42
CA GLU A 194 6.74 7.02 -3.19
C GLU A 194 7.79 7.35 -2.12
N GLY A 195 8.79 6.48 -1.92
CA GLY A 195 9.81 6.63 -0.89
C GLY A 195 10.60 7.94 -0.99
N PRO A 196 11.27 8.23 -2.13
CA PRO A 196 12.01 9.48 -2.32
C PRO A 196 11.14 10.73 -2.18
N PHE A 197 9.89 10.68 -2.64
CA PHE A 197 8.99 11.81 -2.57
C PHE A 197 8.54 12.11 -1.14
N THR A 198 8.19 11.06 -0.38
CA THR A 198 7.86 11.15 1.04
C THR A 198 9.04 11.71 1.83
N ASN A 199 10.25 11.19 1.61
CA ASN A 199 11.47 11.70 2.25
C ASN A 199 11.69 13.19 1.94
N MET A 200 11.50 13.62 0.70
CA MET A 200 11.58 15.05 0.34
C MET A 200 10.57 15.91 1.12
N ILE A 201 9.32 15.45 1.29
CA ILE A 201 8.30 16.19 2.06
C ILE A 201 8.75 16.36 3.52
N TYR A 202 9.20 15.28 4.15
CA TYR A 202 9.62 15.31 5.55
C TYR A 202 10.91 16.11 5.77
N SER A 203 11.89 16.04 4.86
CA SER A 203 13.08 16.90 4.91
C SER A 203 12.74 18.39 4.85
N LYS A 204 11.84 18.79 3.94
CA LYS A 204 11.38 20.19 3.83
C LYS A 204 10.66 20.66 5.08
N ARG A 205 9.84 19.81 5.70
CA ARG A 205 9.19 20.09 6.98
C ARG A 205 10.23 20.35 8.07
N ASP A 206 11.26 19.54 8.15
CA ASP A 206 12.28 19.64 9.22
C ASP A 206 13.18 20.87 9.04
N GLU A 207 13.51 21.21 7.80
CA GLU A 207 14.18 22.48 7.47
C GLU A 207 13.34 23.68 7.88
N GLN A 208 12.05 23.70 7.52
CA GLN A 208 11.14 24.78 7.91
C GLN A 208 11.01 24.90 9.43
N LYS A 209 10.87 23.78 10.16
CA LYS A 209 10.82 23.77 11.63
C LYS A 209 12.10 24.41 12.24
N LYS A 210 13.28 24.12 11.69
CA LYS A 210 14.55 24.74 12.15
C LYS A 210 14.58 26.25 11.88
N LEU A 211 14.14 26.69 10.71
CA LEU A 211 14.08 28.11 10.34
C LEU A 211 13.10 28.88 11.25
N ASP A 212 11.95 28.30 11.56
CA ASP A 212 10.96 28.91 12.44
C ASP A 212 11.49 29.03 13.88
N LEU A 213 12.23 28.02 14.37
CA LEU A 213 12.89 28.05 15.67
C LEU A 213 13.98 29.13 15.74
N ALA A 214 14.84 29.20 14.73
CA ALA A 214 15.88 30.24 14.64
C ALA A 214 15.28 31.65 14.58
N SER A 215 14.19 31.83 13.82
CA SER A 215 13.48 33.11 13.74
C SER A 215 12.88 33.53 15.08
N LYS A 216 12.30 32.57 15.83
CA LYS A 216 11.77 32.83 17.19
C LYS A 216 12.88 33.21 18.16
N GLN A 217 14.03 32.54 18.11
CA GLN A 217 15.19 32.87 18.95
C GLN A 217 15.72 34.27 18.64
N ASN A 218 15.93 34.60 17.36
CA ASN A 218 16.37 35.93 16.94
C ASN A 218 15.40 37.04 17.38
N ASN A 219 14.09 36.80 17.27
CA ASN A 219 13.08 37.76 17.72
C ASN A 219 13.09 37.94 19.25
N ALA A 220 13.27 36.85 20.02
CA ALA A 220 13.39 36.91 21.46
C ALA A 220 14.65 37.67 21.91
N GLU A 221 15.77 37.50 21.23
CA GLU A 221 17.02 38.24 21.48
C GLU A 221 16.88 39.73 21.18
N LYS A 222 16.29 40.09 20.03
CA LYS A 222 15.98 41.49 19.69
C LYS A 222 15.07 42.15 20.72
N GLN A 223 14.04 41.44 21.20
CA GLN A 223 13.13 41.95 22.22
C GLN A 223 13.84 42.18 23.56
N LYS A 224 14.72 41.25 23.97
CA LYS A 224 15.53 41.41 25.19
C LYS A 224 16.47 42.62 25.09
N SER A 225 17.15 42.78 23.96
CA SER A 225 18.05 43.92 23.71
C SER A 225 17.29 45.26 23.74
N TYR A 226 16.12 45.32 23.08
CA TYR A 226 15.25 46.51 23.12
C TYR A 226 14.81 46.87 24.56
N ASN A 227 14.37 45.88 25.33
CA ASN A 227 13.95 46.10 26.72
C ASN A 227 15.11 46.54 27.62
N ALA A 228 16.31 45.99 27.42
CA ALA A 228 17.50 46.38 28.18
C ALA A 228 17.89 47.83 27.91
N ASN A 229 17.87 48.26 26.64
CA ASN A 229 18.20 49.64 26.26
C ASN A 229 17.16 50.68 26.71
N LYS A 230 15.93 50.26 27.05
CA LYS A 230 14.88 51.14 27.57
C LYS A 230 14.96 51.36 29.09
N LEU A 231 15.66 50.47 29.78
CA LEU A 231 15.84 50.49 31.24
C LEU A 231 17.17 51.14 31.66
N ALA A 232 18.05 51.44 30.70
CA ALA A 232 19.28 52.22 30.86
C ALA A 232 19.01 53.69 30.53
#